data_AF-A0A954NM45-F1
#
_entry.id   AF-A0A954NM45-F1
#
_cell.length_a   1.000
_cell.length_b   1.000
_cell.length_c   1.000
_cell.angle_alpha   90.00
_cell.angle_beta   90.00
_cell.angle_gamma   90.00
#
_symmetry.space_group_name_H-M   'P 1'
#
loop_
_entity.id
_entity.type
_entity.pdbx_description
1 polymer ?
#
loop_
_entity_poly.entity_id
_entity_poly.type
_entity_poly.pdbx_seq_one_letter_code
_entity_poly.pdbx_strand_id
1 'polypeptide(L)'
;PQSYTELPERTWTDRGDFEGLEGTEVELVAKANVPIDKLVLELLATGSRSSTGEEKDRPAAKRIPFTVDGNQGTVKFRLELGEDRITPKYDAYRVQLLTSSGEIDTDPVHYRIAVFPDLAPSIRWVAPEGRELRLGMEQRLELETEAFDADFHISKVQLIGEVRGNRILT
;
A
#
# COMPACT_ATOMS: atom_id res chain seq x y z
N PRO A 1 5.93 -1.65 -3.85
CA PRO A 1 5.44 -0.26 -3.68
C PRO A 1 5.63 0.48 -5.01
N GLN A 2 5.15 1.73 -5.15
CA GLN A 2 5.41 2.49 -6.37
C GLN A 2 6.92 2.74 -6.56
N SER A 3 7.37 2.81 -7.82
CA SER A 3 8.80 2.90 -8.15
C SER A 3 9.50 4.15 -7.60
N TYR A 4 8.76 5.23 -7.36
CA TYR A 4 9.32 6.47 -6.81
C TYR A 4 9.68 6.38 -5.31
N THR A 5 9.17 5.38 -4.60
CA THR A 5 9.47 5.20 -3.16
C THR A 5 10.89 4.70 -2.93
N GLU A 6 11.56 4.18 -3.96
CA GLU A 6 12.91 3.59 -3.93
C GLU A 6 13.13 2.53 -2.83
N LEU A 7 12.03 1.99 -2.28
CA LEU A 7 12.11 0.98 -1.23
C LEU A 7 12.59 -0.35 -1.82
N PRO A 8 13.62 -0.98 -1.23
CA PRO A 8 14.09 -2.28 -1.68
C PRO A 8 13.05 -3.35 -1.39
N GLU A 9 13.09 -4.43 -2.18
CA GLU A 9 12.35 -5.65 -1.85
C GLU A 9 12.80 -6.19 -0.49
N ARG A 10 11.83 -6.62 0.31
CA ARG A 10 12.08 -7.19 1.64
C ARG A 10 11.48 -8.58 1.68
N THR A 11 12.25 -9.52 2.20
CA THR A 11 11.80 -10.88 2.46
C THR A 11 11.94 -11.14 3.95
N TRP A 12 10.84 -11.56 4.57
CA TRP A 12 10.84 -12.01 5.95
C TRP A 12 10.60 -13.51 5.96
N THR A 13 11.45 -14.23 6.70
CA THR A 13 11.21 -15.62 7.07
C THR A 13 10.72 -15.64 8.52
N ASP A 14 9.80 -16.54 8.83
CA ASP A 14 9.32 -16.81 10.20
C ASP A 14 8.56 -15.66 10.88
N ARG A 15 8.02 -14.72 10.09
CA ARG A 15 7.02 -13.73 10.51
C ARG A 15 5.87 -13.75 9.52
N GLY A 16 4.63 -13.79 10.03
CA GLY A 16 3.45 -13.71 9.18
C GLY A 16 2.82 -12.32 9.11
N ASP A 17 3.12 -11.42 10.05
CA ASP A 17 2.59 -10.06 9.99
C ASP A 17 3.16 -9.30 8.79
N PHE A 18 2.30 -8.54 8.12
CA PHE A 18 2.69 -7.67 7.02
C PHE A 18 2.57 -6.20 7.40
N GLU A 19 3.58 -5.43 7.02
CA GLU A 19 3.57 -3.98 7.13
C GLU A 19 4.14 -3.35 5.85
N GLY A 20 3.52 -2.28 5.36
CA GLY A 20 4.03 -1.58 4.18
C GLY A 20 3.14 -0.44 3.72
N LEU A 21 3.60 0.26 2.69
CA LEU A 21 2.84 1.34 2.06
C LEU A 21 1.67 0.79 1.27
N GLU A 22 0.63 1.61 1.14
CA GLU A 22 -0.45 1.38 0.20
C GLU A 22 0.10 1.08 -1.21
N GLY A 23 -0.49 0.10 -1.88
CA GLY A 23 -0.09 -0.33 -3.22
C GLY A 23 1.12 -1.27 -3.24
N THR A 24 1.72 -1.58 -2.10
CA THR A 24 2.76 -2.62 -2.00
C THR A 24 2.19 -3.98 -2.41
N GLU A 25 2.82 -4.63 -3.40
CA GLU A 25 2.53 -6.02 -3.75
C GLU A 25 3.25 -6.94 -2.78
N VAL A 26 2.51 -7.89 -2.20
CA VAL A 26 3.00 -8.89 -1.27
C VAL A 26 2.92 -10.25 -1.95
N GLU A 27 4.02 -10.99 -1.89
CA GLU A 27 4.06 -12.41 -2.23
C GLU A 27 4.17 -13.22 -0.94
N LEU A 28 3.16 -14.04 -0.65
CA LEU A 28 3.16 -14.95 0.49
C LEU A 28 3.45 -16.37 0.00
N VAL A 29 4.45 -16.97 0.62
CA VAL A 29 4.86 -18.35 0.37
C VAL A 29 4.60 -19.18 1.61
N ALA A 30 3.64 -20.08 1.53
CA ALA A 30 3.31 -21.03 2.60
C ALA A 30 3.96 -22.39 2.31
N LYS A 31 4.49 -23.04 3.35
CA LYS A 31 5.08 -24.38 3.28
C LYS A 31 4.40 -25.30 4.27
N ALA A 32 4.04 -26.50 3.84
CA ALA A 32 3.50 -27.56 4.67
C ALA A 32 4.46 -28.76 4.73
N ASN A 33 4.34 -29.57 5.78
CA ASN A 33 5.04 -30.84 5.92
C ASN A 33 4.32 -32.00 5.21
N VAL A 34 3.14 -31.74 4.64
CA VAL A 34 2.32 -32.70 3.89
C VAL A 34 1.94 -32.11 2.51
N PRO A 35 1.59 -32.94 1.52
CA PRO A 35 1.06 -32.48 0.24
C PRO A 35 -0.19 -31.60 0.44
N ILE A 36 -0.24 -30.48 -0.28
CA ILE A 36 -1.33 -29.52 -0.23
C ILE A 36 -2.30 -29.85 -1.36
N ASP A 37 -3.58 -30.02 -1.05
CA ASP A 37 -4.64 -30.15 -2.07
C ASP A 37 -5.21 -28.77 -2.41
N LYS A 38 -5.57 -28.00 -1.38
CA LYS A 38 -6.07 -26.64 -1.55
C LYS A 38 -5.59 -25.72 -0.44
N LEU A 39 -5.18 -24.53 -0.83
CA LEU A 39 -4.76 -23.48 0.08
C LEU A 39 -5.45 -22.16 -0.30
N VAL A 40 -6.02 -21.47 0.68
CA VAL A 40 -6.76 -20.22 0.47
C VAL A 40 -6.29 -19.16 1.47
N LEU A 41 -5.99 -17.97 0.97
CA LEU A 41 -5.74 -16.79 1.78
C LEU A 41 -7.09 -16.12 2.05
N GLU A 42 -7.43 -15.95 3.32
CA GLU A 42 -8.60 -15.20 3.74
C GLU A 42 -8.17 -13.85 4.30
N LEU A 43 -8.63 -12.76 3.68
CA LEU A 43 -8.42 -11.39 4.14
C LEU A 43 -9.64 -10.92 4.95
N LEU A 44 -9.39 -10.35 6.11
CA LEU A 44 -10.41 -9.93 7.07
C LEU A 44 -10.54 -8.40 7.02
N ALA A 45 -11.74 -7.89 6.70
CA ALA A 45 -11.97 -6.44 6.52
C ALA A 45 -12.02 -5.70 7.84
N THR A 46 -11.32 -4.58 7.94
CA THR A 46 -11.18 -3.79 9.18
C THR A 46 -12.51 -3.51 9.87
N GLY A 47 -12.55 -3.78 11.17
CA GLY A 47 -13.74 -3.56 11.98
C GLY A 47 -14.91 -4.52 11.74
N SER A 48 -14.78 -5.51 10.84
CA SER A 48 -15.75 -6.60 10.75
C SER A 48 -15.71 -7.40 12.05
N ARG A 49 -16.86 -7.57 12.70
CA ARG A 49 -17.00 -8.38 13.92
C ARG A 49 -17.66 -9.70 13.57
N SER A 50 -17.25 -10.77 14.23
CA SER A 50 -18.03 -12.00 14.23
C SER A 50 -19.28 -11.83 15.12
N SER A 51 -20.27 -12.70 14.93
CA SER A 51 -21.47 -12.75 15.79
C SER A 51 -21.16 -13.20 17.22
N THR A 52 -20.07 -13.94 17.41
CA THR A 52 -19.60 -14.48 18.71
C THR A 52 -18.61 -13.54 19.39
N GLY A 53 -18.03 -12.58 18.67
CA GLY A 53 -16.95 -11.70 19.13
C GLY A 53 -15.55 -12.33 19.06
N GLU A 54 -15.43 -13.61 18.69
CA GLU A 54 -14.14 -14.28 18.55
C GLU A 54 -13.51 -14.03 17.17
N GLU A 55 -12.21 -13.75 17.13
CA GLU A 55 -11.47 -13.43 15.89
C GLU A 55 -11.42 -14.62 14.91
N LYS A 56 -11.43 -15.85 15.43
CA LYS A 56 -11.51 -17.06 14.60
C LYS A 56 -12.82 -17.15 13.79
N ASP A 57 -13.90 -16.59 14.30
CA ASP A 57 -15.21 -16.60 13.64
C ASP A 57 -15.42 -15.40 12.71
N ARG A 58 -14.43 -14.51 12.61
CA ARG A 58 -14.52 -13.32 11.77
C ARG A 58 -14.70 -13.72 10.30
N PRO A 59 -15.70 -13.16 9.59
CA PRO A 59 -15.95 -13.53 8.20
C PRO A 59 -14.84 -13.01 7.29
N ALA A 60 -14.38 -13.86 6.38
CA ALA A 60 -13.48 -13.44 5.32
C ALA A 60 -14.18 -12.47 4.37
N ALA A 61 -13.61 -11.29 4.22
CA ALA A 61 -14.08 -10.28 3.28
C ALA A 61 -13.60 -10.57 1.85
N LYS A 62 -12.45 -11.23 1.70
CA LYS A 62 -11.93 -11.69 0.41
C LYS A 62 -11.20 -13.02 0.58
N ARG A 63 -11.34 -13.89 -0.42
CA ARG A 63 -10.65 -15.18 -0.50
C ARG A 63 -9.81 -15.24 -1.76
N ILE A 64 -8.55 -15.61 -1.63
CA ILE A 64 -7.62 -15.70 -2.75
C ILE A 64 -7.00 -17.10 -2.75
N PRO A 65 -7.22 -17.93 -3.78
CA PRO A 65 -6.58 -19.23 -3.86
C PRO A 65 -5.07 -19.07 -4.10
N PHE A 66 -4.27 -19.92 -3.46
CA PHE A 66 -2.85 -20.03 -3.78
C PHE A 66 -2.64 -20.83 -5.06
N THR A 67 -1.54 -20.58 -5.76
CA THR A 67 -0.95 -21.52 -6.70
C THR A 67 -0.15 -22.54 -5.90
N VAL A 68 -0.54 -23.82 -5.98
CA VAL A 68 0.07 -24.91 -5.22
C VAL A 68 1.04 -25.70 -6.09
N ASP A 69 2.22 -25.99 -5.54
CA ASP A 69 3.22 -26.88 -6.11
C ASP A 69 3.73 -27.82 -5.00
N GLY A 70 3.25 -29.07 -5.02
CA GLY A 70 3.58 -30.09 -4.02
C GLY A 70 3.16 -29.71 -2.61
N ASN A 71 4.12 -29.33 -1.78
CA ASN A 71 3.92 -28.94 -0.38
C ASN A 71 4.10 -27.43 -0.15
N GLN A 72 4.14 -26.64 -1.22
CA GLN A 72 4.29 -25.20 -1.19
C GLN A 72 3.12 -24.52 -1.90
N GLY A 73 2.69 -23.38 -1.38
CA GLY A 73 1.71 -22.52 -2.03
C GLY A 73 2.22 -21.09 -2.12
N THR A 74 1.99 -20.43 -3.26
CA THR A 74 2.28 -19.01 -3.45
C THR A 74 1.02 -18.22 -3.79
N VAL A 75 0.87 -17.03 -3.20
CA VAL A 75 -0.22 -16.10 -3.51
C VAL A 75 0.30 -14.67 -3.53
N LYS A 76 -0.33 -13.83 -4.36
CA LYS A 76 -0.05 -12.40 -4.43
C LYS A 76 -1.29 -11.58 -4.08
N PHE A 77 -1.08 -10.50 -3.36
CA PHE A 77 -2.11 -9.48 -3.10
C PHE A 77 -1.47 -8.11 -2.89
N ARG A 78 -2.29 -7.05 -2.83
CA ARG A 78 -1.80 -5.69 -2.55
C ARG A 78 -2.27 -5.21 -1.20
N LEU A 79 -1.42 -4.42 -0.55
CA LEU A 79 -1.79 -3.63 0.62
C LEU A 79 -2.67 -2.47 0.17
N GLU A 80 -3.85 -2.35 0.75
CA GLU A 80 -4.87 -1.37 0.36
C GLU A 80 -5.38 -0.64 1.60
N LEU A 81 -5.61 0.67 1.50
CA LEU A 81 -6.35 1.43 2.49
C LEU A 81 -7.86 1.38 2.19
N GLY A 82 -8.66 1.62 3.22
CA GLY A 82 -10.09 1.84 3.11
C GLY A 82 -10.43 3.19 2.47
N GLU A 83 -11.72 3.47 2.34
CA GLU A 83 -12.21 4.71 1.71
C GLU A 83 -11.77 5.98 2.45
N ASP A 84 -11.51 5.87 3.76
CA ASP A 84 -11.03 6.97 4.59
C ASP A 84 -9.55 7.32 4.37
N ARG A 85 -8.82 6.54 3.55
CA ARG A 85 -7.39 6.71 3.27
C ARG A 85 -6.50 6.69 4.53
N ILE A 86 -7.01 6.13 5.63
CA ILE A 86 -6.33 6.09 6.93
C ILE A 86 -6.30 4.66 7.47
N THR A 87 -7.43 3.96 7.40
CA THR A 87 -7.52 2.59 7.92
C THR A 87 -7.12 1.59 6.83
N PRO A 88 -6.45 0.47 7.17
CA PRO A 88 -6.29 -0.63 6.23
C PRO A 88 -7.64 -1.11 5.73
N LYS A 89 -7.74 -1.52 4.47
CA LYS A 89 -8.93 -2.21 3.95
C LYS A 89 -9.10 -3.58 4.60
N TYR A 90 -7.98 -4.26 4.83
CA TYR A 90 -7.88 -5.50 5.57
C TYR A 90 -6.83 -5.32 6.66
N ASP A 91 -7.19 -5.58 7.92
CA ASP A 91 -6.30 -5.43 9.10
C ASP A 91 -5.70 -6.76 9.57
N ALA A 92 -6.19 -7.87 9.04
CA ALA A 92 -5.72 -9.21 9.35
C ALA A 92 -5.94 -10.18 8.19
N TYR A 93 -5.21 -11.28 8.23
CA TYR A 93 -5.41 -12.41 7.33
C TYR A 93 -5.17 -13.74 8.05
N ARG A 94 -5.65 -14.81 7.43
CA ARG A 94 -5.33 -16.19 7.81
C ARG A 94 -5.19 -17.07 6.58
N VAL A 95 -4.50 -18.19 6.74
CA VAL A 95 -4.36 -19.20 5.69
C VAL A 95 -5.23 -20.41 6.05
N GLN A 96 -6.00 -20.89 5.08
CA GLN A 96 -6.84 -22.07 5.20
C GLN A 96 -6.27 -23.19 4.34
N LEU A 97 -5.85 -24.27 4.99
CA LEU A 97 -5.33 -25.47 4.35
C LEU A 97 -6.41 -26.55 4.35
N LEU A 98 -6.60 -27.17 3.18
CA LEU A 98 -7.22 -28.48 3.04
C LEU A 98 -6.15 -29.45 2.54
N THR A 99 -5.88 -30.48 3.33
CA THR A 99 -4.94 -31.54 2.97
C THR A 99 -5.60 -32.58 2.07
N SER A 100 -4.82 -33.40 1.37
CA SER A 100 -5.36 -34.50 0.56
C SER A 100 -6.08 -35.58 1.38
N SER A 101 -5.84 -35.65 2.70
CA SER A 101 -6.59 -36.49 3.66
C SER A 101 -7.94 -35.89 4.07
N GLY A 102 -8.27 -34.68 3.61
CA GLY A 102 -9.51 -33.98 3.92
C GLY A 102 -9.50 -33.22 5.25
N GLU A 103 -8.32 -33.05 5.87
CA GLU A 103 -8.18 -32.32 7.13
C GLU A 103 -8.18 -30.81 6.86
N ILE A 104 -8.84 -30.07 7.75
CA ILE A 104 -8.88 -28.60 7.74
C ILE A 104 -8.25 -28.07 9.03
N ASP A 105 -7.61 -26.92 8.94
CA ASP A 105 -7.15 -26.19 10.11
C ASP A 105 -8.34 -25.50 10.80
N THR A 106 -8.75 -26.06 11.95
CA THR A 106 -9.91 -25.56 12.71
C THR A 106 -9.62 -24.30 13.51
N ASP A 107 -8.35 -23.99 13.77
CA ASP A 107 -7.95 -22.79 14.52
C ASP A 107 -6.72 -22.15 13.86
N PRO A 108 -6.90 -21.59 12.66
CA PRO A 108 -5.82 -21.02 11.88
C PRO A 108 -5.21 -19.80 12.58
N VAL A 109 -3.90 -19.66 12.48
CA VAL A 109 -3.21 -18.46 12.99
C VAL A 109 -3.64 -17.22 12.20
N HIS A 110 -4.00 -16.16 12.93
CA HIS A 110 -4.28 -14.85 12.37
C HIS A 110 -3.05 -13.97 12.43
N TYR A 111 -2.75 -13.34 11.31
CA TYR A 111 -1.64 -12.41 11.17
C TYR A 111 -2.16 -11.02 10.87
N ARG A 112 -1.44 -10.01 11.36
CA ARG A 112 -1.79 -8.61 11.20
C ARG A 112 -1.37 -8.08 9.83
N ILE A 113 -2.18 -7.17 9.31
CA ILE A 113 -1.82 -6.31 8.17
C ILE A 113 -1.82 -4.85 8.65
N ALA A 114 -0.69 -4.18 8.48
CA ALA A 114 -0.54 -2.75 8.66
C ALA A 114 -0.27 -2.09 7.31
N VAL A 115 -1.06 -1.07 6.98
CA VAL A 115 -0.91 -0.30 5.74
C VAL A 115 -0.70 1.16 6.10
N PHE A 116 0.35 1.75 5.56
CA PHE A 116 0.67 3.16 5.73
C PHE A 116 0.29 3.95 4.47
N PRO A 117 -0.33 5.13 4.61
CA PRO A 117 -0.60 5.99 3.47
C PRO A 117 0.70 6.49 2.86
N ASP A 118 0.64 6.74 1.56
CA ASP A 118 1.66 7.44 0.79
C ASP A 118 1.25 8.91 0.74
N LEU A 119 2.00 9.78 1.41
CA LEU A 119 1.63 11.18 1.56
C LEU A 119 2.00 11.96 0.30
N ALA A 120 1.04 12.75 -0.20
CA ALA A 120 1.31 13.58 -1.36
C ALA A 120 2.37 14.65 -1.02
N PRO A 121 3.33 14.91 -1.92
CA PRO A 121 4.25 16.01 -1.73
C PRO A 121 3.49 17.33 -1.72
N SER A 122 4.00 18.26 -0.93
CA SER A 122 3.48 19.62 -0.82
C SER A 122 4.42 20.60 -1.50
N ILE A 123 3.87 21.66 -2.07
CA ILE A 123 4.63 22.78 -2.62
C ILE A 123 4.02 24.09 -2.14
N ARG A 124 4.88 25.04 -1.76
CA ARG A 124 4.47 26.39 -1.40
C ARG A 124 5.26 27.43 -2.18
N TRP A 125 4.60 28.53 -2.46
CA TRP A 125 5.20 29.72 -3.03
C TRP A 125 5.86 30.53 -1.90
N VAL A 126 7.14 30.86 -2.05
CA VAL A 126 7.91 31.63 -1.07
C VAL A 126 8.02 33.08 -1.53
N ALA A 127 8.37 33.29 -2.79
CA ALA A 127 8.47 34.62 -3.38
C ALA A 127 8.12 34.57 -4.87
N PRO A 128 7.57 35.66 -5.42
CA PRO A 128 7.11 36.90 -4.78
C PRO A 128 5.82 36.72 -3.97
N GLU A 129 5.59 37.59 -3.00
CA GLU A 129 4.29 37.67 -2.31
C GLU A 129 3.25 38.36 -3.21
N GLY A 130 2.05 37.77 -3.30
CA GLY A 130 0.93 38.32 -4.08
C GLY A 130 0.73 37.66 -5.45
N ARG A 131 -0.50 37.75 -5.97
CA ARG A 131 -0.92 37.10 -7.23
C ARG A 131 -0.67 37.95 -8.48
N GLU A 132 -0.56 39.26 -8.30
CA GLU A 132 -0.37 40.22 -9.39
C GLU A 132 0.78 41.15 -9.04
N LEU A 133 1.71 41.29 -9.98
CA LEU A 133 2.90 42.10 -9.81
C LEU A 133 3.03 43.03 -10.99
N ARG A 134 3.35 44.29 -10.69
CA ARG A 134 3.71 45.27 -11.71
C ARG A 134 5.22 45.24 -11.85
N LEU A 135 5.68 44.73 -12.97
CA LEU A 135 7.09 44.69 -13.32
C LEU A 135 7.38 45.75 -14.37
N GLY A 136 8.48 46.48 -14.20
CA GLY A 136 9.04 47.30 -15.27
C GLY A 136 9.55 46.42 -16.43
N MET A 137 9.66 46.98 -17.63
CA MET A 137 10.07 46.23 -18.84
C MET A 137 11.38 45.46 -18.69
N GLU A 138 12.33 45.99 -17.92
CA GLU A 138 13.66 45.40 -17.71
C GLU A 138 13.82 44.78 -16.30
N GLN A 139 12.72 44.62 -15.56
CA GLN A 139 12.76 44.16 -14.18
C GLN A 139 12.73 42.64 -14.15
N ARG A 140 13.72 42.03 -13.47
CA ARG A 140 13.73 40.59 -13.24
C ARG A 140 12.85 40.26 -12.05
N LEU A 141 12.02 39.24 -12.20
CA LEU A 141 11.25 38.67 -11.11
C LEU A 141 11.91 37.38 -10.66
N GLU A 142 12.31 37.34 -9.39
CA GLU A 142 12.76 36.12 -8.74
C GLU A 142 11.56 35.32 -8.26
N LEU A 143 11.54 34.03 -8.58
CA LEU A 143 10.49 33.08 -8.21
C LEU A 143 11.11 32.04 -7.29
N GLU A 144 10.55 31.91 -6.10
CA GLU A 144 11.03 30.98 -5.09
C GLU A 144 9.88 30.10 -4.65
N THR A 145 10.12 28.79 -4.67
CA THR A 145 9.17 27.77 -4.21
C THR A 145 9.90 26.79 -3.32
N GLU A 146 9.19 26.29 -2.33
CA GLU A 146 9.67 25.22 -1.48
C GLU A 146 8.75 24.00 -1.65
N ALA A 147 9.35 22.87 -2.00
CA ALA A 147 8.66 21.59 -2.09
C ALA A 147 9.11 20.70 -0.93
N PHE A 148 8.17 20.01 -0.32
CA PHE A 148 8.39 19.17 0.84
C PHE A 148 7.59 17.87 0.73
N ASP A 149 8.27 16.76 0.99
CA ASP A 149 7.72 15.41 1.06
C ASP A 149 8.11 14.82 2.41
N ALA A 150 7.14 14.23 3.13
CA ALA A 150 7.32 13.86 4.53
C ALA A 150 7.86 12.42 4.69
N ASP A 151 7.65 11.58 3.69
CA ASP A 151 7.89 10.14 3.73
C ASP A 151 8.85 9.66 2.62
N PHE A 152 9.02 10.42 1.54
CA PHE A 152 9.97 10.12 0.45
C PHE A 152 10.77 11.36 -0.01
N HIS A 153 11.06 11.43 -1.31
CA HIS A 153 11.86 12.48 -1.93
C HIS A 153 11.10 13.17 -3.07
N ILE A 154 11.27 14.48 -3.18
CA ILE A 154 10.81 15.24 -4.34
C ILE A 154 11.67 14.89 -5.55
N SER A 155 11.11 14.15 -6.51
CA SER A 155 11.81 13.77 -7.74
C SER A 155 11.89 14.89 -8.78
N LYS A 156 10.88 15.78 -8.83
CA LYS A 156 10.82 16.89 -9.77
C LYS A 156 9.92 18.02 -9.25
N VAL A 157 10.40 19.25 -9.38
CA VAL A 157 9.57 20.47 -9.33
C VAL A 157 9.57 21.07 -10.73
N GLN A 158 8.39 21.43 -11.24
CA GLN A 158 8.27 22.07 -12.55
C GLN A 158 7.45 23.35 -12.45
N LEU A 159 8.04 24.45 -12.89
CA LEU A 159 7.36 25.73 -13.01
C LEU A 159 6.88 25.92 -14.44
N ILE A 160 5.59 26.20 -14.61
CA ILE A 160 4.98 26.42 -15.92
C ILE A 160 4.51 27.87 -16.01
N GLY A 161 5.05 28.60 -16.98
CA GLY A 161 4.64 29.97 -17.28
C GLY A 161 3.95 30.04 -18.63
N GLU A 162 2.82 30.74 -18.71
CA GLU A 162 2.05 30.93 -19.94
C GLU A 162 1.69 32.41 -20.13
N VAL A 163 1.85 32.91 -21.36
CA VAL A 163 1.43 34.26 -21.77
C VAL A 163 0.53 34.13 -22.99
N ARG A 164 -0.74 34.52 -22.83
CA ARG A 164 -1.75 34.52 -23.91
C ARG A 164 -1.83 33.19 -24.67
N GLY A 165 -1.85 32.05 -23.97
CA GLY A 165 -1.89 30.74 -24.63
C GLY A 165 -0.51 30.14 -24.95
N ASN A 166 0.57 30.93 -24.85
CA ASN A 166 1.91 30.50 -25.24
C ASN A 166 2.77 30.21 -24.02
N ARG A 167 3.36 29.02 -23.96
CA ARG A 167 4.24 28.60 -22.88
C ARG A 167 5.60 29.31 -22.98
N ILE A 168 6.00 29.98 -21.90
CA ILE A 168 7.23 30.80 -21.84
C ILE A 168 8.26 30.29 -20.81
N LEU A 169 7.85 29.42 -19.89
CA LEU A 169 8.70 28.77 -18.89
C LEU A 169 8.33 27.28 -18.79
N THR A 170 9.33 26.41 -18.64
CA THR A 170 9.18 24.94 -18.56
C THR A 170 10.13 24.33 -17.55
#